data_AF-A0A0B6Z4R5-F1
#
_entry.id   AF-A0A0B6Z4R5-F1
#
_cell.length_a   1.000
_cell.length_b   1.000
_cell.length_c   1.000
_cell.angle_alpha   90.00
_cell.angle_beta   90.00
_cell.angle_gamma   90.00
#
_symmetry.space_group_name_H-M   'P 1'
#
loop_
_entity.id
_entity.type
_entity.pdbx_description
1 polymer ?
#
loop_
_entity_poly.entity_id
_entity_poly.type
_entity_poly.pdbx_seq_one_letter_code
_entity_poly.pdbx_strand_id
1 'polypeptide(L)'
;LNEPRALALDPPNGYMYWTVWGDNPTLERAHLDGTNRKVLIAHIGHAQDLTIDYLERRLYWTDVDNHSIMSADMNGADMRLVVQSDIEQPMGLSQYQD
;
A
#
# COMPACT_ATOMS: atom_id res chain seq x y z
N LEU A 1 -7.55 -16.61 -6.34
CA LEU A 1 -8.43 -15.50 -6.76
C LEU A 1 -7.66 -14.22 -6.46
N ASN A 2 -7.72 -13.22 -7.35
CA ASN A 2 -7.13 -11.90 -7.07
C ASN A 2 -8.15 -11.08 -6.28
N GLU A 3 -7.85 -10.79 -5.02
CA GLU A 3 -8.78 -10.15 -4.10
C GLU A 3 -8.28 -8.75 -3.74
N PRO A 4 -8.78 -7.68 -4.38
CA PRO A 4 -8.43 -6.31 -4.00
C PRO A 4 -8.94 -6.02 -2.58
N ARG A 5 -8.10 -5.39 -1.74
CA ARG A 5 -8.33 -5.25 -0.29
C ARG A 5 -8.39 -3.80 0.17
N ALA A 6 -7.26 -3.10 0.15
CA ALA A 6 -7.17 -1.70 0.59
C ALA A 6 -7.02 -0.77 -0.61
N LEU A 7 -7.57 0.44 -0.53
CA LEU A 7 -7.53 1.47 -1.58
C LEU A 7 -7.17 2.82 -0.96
N ALA A 8 -6.20 3.50 -1.57
CA ALA A 8 -5.87 4.89 -1.28
C ALA A 8 -5.87 5.70 -2.57
N LEU A 9 -6.37 6.94 -2.51
CA LEU A 9 -6.48 7.82 -3.68
C LEU A 9 -5.49 8.97 -3.56
N ASP A 10 -4.92 9.41 -4.68
CA ASP A 10 -4.15 10.66 -4.79
C ASP A 10 -4.85 11.57 -5.82
N PRO A 11 -5.99 12.21 -5.47
CA PRO A 11 -6.73 13.05 -6.39
C PRO A 11 -5.93 14.19 -7.03
N PRO A 12 -5.08 14.93 -6.29
CA PRO A 12 -4.26 16.00 -6.87
C PRO A 12 -3.35 15.54 -8.02
N ASN A 13 -2.90 14.28 -8.01
CA ASN A 13 -2.02 13.73 -9.05
C ASN A 13 -2.75 12.74 -9.98
N GLY A 14 -4.04 12.51 -9.79
CA GLY A 14 -4.83 11.66 -10.68
C GLY A 14 -4.55 10.16 -10.56
N TYR A 15 -4.13 9.66 -9.39
CA TYR A 15 -3.82 8.24 -9.18
C TYR A 15 -4.70 7.57 -8.13
N MET A 16 -4.89 6.26 -8.28
CA MET A 16 -5.37 5.35 -7.24
C MET A 16 -4.34 4.25 -7.00
N TYR A 17 -4.26 3.78 -5.76
CA TYR A 17 -3.36 2.72 -5.30
C TYR A 17 -4.16 1.68 -4.54
N TRP A 18 -3.95 0.40 -4.80
CA TRP A 18 -4.64 -0.65 -4.04
C TRP A 18 -3.79 -1.90 -3.84
N THR A 19 -4.11 -2.65 -2.80
CA THR A 19 -3.48 -3.95 -2.52
C THR A 19 -4.33 -5.07 -3.10
N VAL A 20 -3.68 -6.11 -3.61
CA VAL A 20 -4.32 -7.30 -4.17
C VAL A 20 -3.72 -8.52 -3.48
N TRP A 21 -4.59 -9.31 -2.85
CA TRP A 21 -4.24 -10.59 -2.25
C TRP A 21 -4.22 -11.72 -3.28
N GLY A 22 -3.49 -12.78 -2.96
CA GLY A 22 -3.35 -14.01 -3.74
C GLY A 22 -2.02 -14.70 -3.45
N ASP A 23 -1.66 -15.71 -4.23
CA ASP A 23 -0.37 -16.42 -4.07
C ASP A 23 0.85 -15.51 -4.30
N ASN A 24 0.65 -14.42 -5.04
CA ASN A 24 1.65 -13.37 -5.27
C ASN A 24 1.00 -12.01 -4.99
N PRO A 25 0.89 -11.60 -3.72
CA PRO A 25 0.24 -10.34 -3.39
C PRO A 25 1.00 -9.14 -3.98
N THR A 26 0.25 -8.11 -4.39
CA THR A 26 0.81 -6.94 -5.07
C THR A 26 0.21 -5.64 -4.57
N LEU A 27 0.97 -4.55 -4.67
CA LEU A 27 0.46 -3.19 -4.64
C LEU A 27 0.38 -2.68 -6.08
N GLU A 28 -0.80 -2.26 -6.51
CA GLU A 28 -1.07 -1.79 -7.85
C GLU A 28 -1.41 -0.30 -7.89
N ARG A 29 -1.25 0.31 -9.07
CA ARG A 29 -1.57 1.72 -9.34
C ARG A 29 -2.27 1.88 -10.68
N ALA A 30 -3.22 2.80 -10.77
CA ALA A 30 -3.84 3.24 -12.01
C ALA A 30 -4.14 4.74 -11.95
N HIS A 31 -4.50 5.34 -13.08
CA HIS A 31 -5.17 6.63 -13.08
C HIS A 31 -6.55 6.52 -12.43
N LEU A 32 -7.12 7.64 -11.94
CA LEU A 32 -8.44 7.64 -11.30
C LEU A 32 -9.59 7.20 -12.23
N ASP A 33 -9.39 7.28 -13.54
CA ASP A 33 -10.34 6.77 -14.55
C ASP A 33 -10.18 5.25 -14.81
N GLY A 34 -9.27 4.59 -14.09
CA GLY A 34 -8.97 3.16 -14.23
C GLY A 34 -7.99 2.83 -15.35
N THR A 35 -7.54 3.80 -16.14
CA THR A 35 -6.55 3.57 -17.19
C THR A 35 -5.14 3.43 -16.62
N ASN A 36 -4.20 2.92 -17.43
CA ASN A 36 -2.78 2.80 -17.06
C ASN A 36 -2.55 2.01 -15.76
N ARG A 37 -3.37 0.98 -15.54
CA ARG A 37 -3.20 0.01 -14.46
C ARG A 37 -1.86 -0.71 -14.61
N LYS A 38 -1.11 -0.79 -13.51
CA LYS A 38 0.14 -1.56 -13.42
C LYS A 38 0.36 -2.09 -12.01
N VAL A 39 1.12 -3.18 -11.92
CA VAL A 39 1.76 -3.60 -10.67
C VAL A 39 2.83 -2.57 -10.32
N LEU A 40 2.69 -1.91 -9.17
CA LEU A 40 3.65 -0.94 -8.66
C LEU A 40 4.75 -1.65 -7.86
N ILE A 41 4.35 -2.57 -6.98
CA ILE A 41 5.25 -3.40 -6.16
C ILE A 41 4.72 -4.84 -6.22
N ALA A 42 5.60 -5.77 -6.60
CA ALA A 42 5.30 -7.20 -6.62
C ALA A 42 5.78 -7.88 -5.33
N HIS A 43 5.14 -8.99 -4.96
CA HIS A 43 5.55 -9.85 -3.83
C HIS A 43 5.60 -9.10 -2.49
N ILE A 44 4.60 -8.26 -2.22
CA ILE A 44 4.36 -7.76 -0.86
C ILE A 44 3.71 -8.87 -0.01
N GLY A 45 3.73 -8.74 1.31
CA GLY A 45 2.87 -9.59 2.15
C GLY A 45 1.39 -9.23 2.04
N HIS A 46 0.53 -10.04 2.64
CA HIS A 46 -0.91 -9.78 2.68
C HIS A 46 -1.22 -8.50 3.46
N ALA A 47 -1.53 -7.43 2.73
CA ALA A 47 -1.81 -6.12 3.30
C ALA A 47 -3.28 -5.91 3.60
N GLN A 48 -3.62 -5.55 4.84
CA GLN A 48 -4.99 -5.23 5.25
C GLN A 48 -5.35 -3.78 4.98
N ASP A 49 -4.39 -2.86 5.14
CA ASP A 49 -4.62 -1.43 4.95
C ASP A 49 -3.47 -0.76 4.19
N LEU A 50 -3.80 0.37 3.55
CA LEU A 50 -2.93 1.20 2.73
C LEU A 50 -3.32 2.66 2.93
N THR A 51 -2.35 3.50 3.26
CA THR A 51 -2.53 4.95 3.35
C THR A 51 -1.42 5.70 2.64
N ILE A 52 -1.65 7.00 2.41
CA ILE A 52 -0.73 7.90 1.70
C ILE A 52 -0.32 9.01 2.66
N ASP A 53 0.98 9.26 2.75
CA ASP A 53 1.52 10.53 3.20
C ASP A 53 1.67 11.46 2.01
N TYR A 54 0.80 12.48 1.94
CA TYR A 54 0.77 13.40 0.81
C TYR A 54 1.94 14.38 0.79
N LEU A 55 2.50 14.72 1.95
CA LEU A 55 3.61 15.66 2.07
C LEU A 55 4.92 14.98 1.69
N GLU A 56 5.20 13.83 2.31
CA GLU A 56 6.41 13.06 2.04
C GLU A 56 6.32 12.25 0.74
N ARG A 57 5.13 12.20 0.12
CA ARG A 57 4.86 11.45 -1.12
C ARG A 57 5.21 9.97 -0.95
N ARG A 58 4.65 9.35 0.09
CA ARG A 58 4.92 7.94 0.43
C ARG A 58 3.66 7.15 0.65
N LEU A 59 3.72 5.88 0.27
CA LEU A 59 2.74 4.86 0.61
C LEU A 59 3.15 4.18 1.91
N TYR A 60 2.17 3.83 2.73
CA TYR A 60 2.35 3.01 3.93
C TYR A 60 1.30 1.91 3.93
N TRP A 61 1.72 0.66 4.16
CA TRP A 61 0.79 -0.46 4.21
C TRP A 61 1.17 -1.44 5.32
N THR A 62 0.18 -2.20 5.77
CA THR A 62 0.41 -3.30 6.70
C THR A 62 0.93 -4.52 5.96
N ASP A 63 1.77 -5.33 6.60
CA ASP A 63 2.20 -6.63 6.10
C ASP A 63 1.87 -7.67 7.18
N VAL A 64 0.76 -8.40 6.98
CA VAL A 64 0.27 -9.39 7.94
C VAL A 64 1.19 -10.60 8.01
N ASP A 65 1.80 -11.00 6.89
CA ASP A 65 2.65 -12.19 6.83
C ASP A 65 3.93 -11.99 7.65
N ASN A 66 4.45 -10.75 7.67
CA ASN A 66 5.70 -10.39 8.33
C ASN A 66 5.52 -9.58 9.63
N HIS A 67 4.28 -9.38 10.09
CA HIS A 67 3.94 -8.60 11.29
C HIS A 67 4.58 -7.20 11.30
N SER A 68 4.45 -6.48 10.18
CA SER A 68 5.17 -5.21 9.99
C SER A 68 4.34 -4.13 9.30
N ILE A 69 4.87 -2.91 9.35
CA ILE A 69 4.43 -1.79 8.53
C ILE A 69 5.56 -1.46 7.57
N MET A 70 5.21 -1.39 6.28
CA MET A 70 6.12 -1.13 5.19
C MET A 70 5.82 0.23 4.55
N SER A 71 6.82 0.82 3.91
CA SER A 71 6.67 2.06 3.16
C SER A 71 7.48 2.04 1.87
N ALA A 72 7.01 2.76 0.86
CA ALA A 72 7.73 3.06 -0.38
C ALA A 72 7.32 4.45 -0.88
N ASP A 73 8.07 5.02 -1.80
CA ASP A 73 7.63 6.22 -2.50
C ASP A 73 6.42 5.95 -3.42
N MET A 74 5.80 7.00 -3.96
CA MET A 74 4.63 6.88 -4.86
C MET A 74 4.90 6.08 -6.15
N ASN A 75 6.16 5.78 -6.48
CA ASN A 75 6.57 5.00 -7.64
C ASN A 75 6.97 3.55 -7.28
N GLY A 76 6.84 3.16 -6.01
CA GLY A 76 7.18 1.82 -5.52
C GLY A 76 8.68 1.62 -5.29
N ALA A 77 9.49 2.68 -5.36
CA ALA A 77 10.91 2.62 -5.06
C ALA A 77 11.18 2.98 -3.59
N ASP A 78 12.45 2.86 -3.18
CA ASP A 78 12.89 3.23 -1.83
C ASP A 78 12.04 2.57 -0.74
N MET A 79 11.84 1.26 -0.88
CA MET A 79 11.05 0.45 0.03
C MET A 79 11.78 0.27 1.37
N ARG A 80 11.07 0.49 2.48
CA ARG A 80 11.62 0.49 3.83
C ARG A 80 10.66 -0.20 4.79
N LEU A 81 11.25 -0.92 5.74
CA LEU A 81 10.56 -1.36 6.95
C LEU A 81 10.40 -0.15 7.88
N VAL A 82 9.17 0.17 8.28
CA VAL A 82 8.87 1.29 9.19
C VAL A 82 8.86 0.80 10.63
N VAL A 83 8.11 -0.27 10.89
CA VAL A 83 8.03 -0.92 12.19
C VAL A 83 7.93 -2.43 11.97
N GLN A 84 8.68 -3.19 12.75
CA GLN A 84 8.48 -4.62 12.94
C GLN A 84 8.26 -4.86 14.43
N SER A 85 7.21 -5.59 14.76
CA SER A 85 6.76 -5.80 16.14
C SER A 85 5.98 -7.10 16.20
N ASP A 86 5.70 -7.60 17.39
CA ASP A 86 4.74 -8.70 17.60
C ASP A 86 3.27 -8.21 17.39
N ILE A 87 3.02 -7.40 16.36
CA ILE A 87 1.67 -7.04 15.95
C ILE A 87 1.13 -8.20 15.13
N GLU A 88 0.41 -9.11 15.81
CA GLU A 88 -0.10 -10.33 15.21
C GLU A 88 -1.03 -10.05 14.01
N GLN A 89 -1.86 -9.00 14.08
CA GLN A 89 -2.80 -8.64 13.01
C GLN A 89 -3.03 -7.12 12.91
N PRO A 90 -2.19 -6.38 12.15
CA PRO A 90 -2.41 -4.96 11.91
C PRO A 90 -3.60 -4.77 10.95
N MET A 91 -4.73 -4.24 11.45
CA MET A 91 -5.99 -4.16 10.71
C MET A 91 -6.29 -2.80 10.06
N GLY A 92 -5.74 -1.70 10.59
CA GLY A 92 -6.05 -0.34 10.12
C GLY A 92 -4.92 0.64 10.38
N LEU A 93 -4.68 1.53 9.41
CA LEU A 93 -3.69 2.60 9.41
C LEU A 93 -4.34 3.86 8.86
N SER A 94 -4.24 4.95 9.61
CA SER A 94 -4.56 6.28 9.11
C SER A 94 -3.38 7.19 9.39
N GLN A 95 -3.06 8.05 8.43
CA GLN A 95 -2.13 9.16 8.66
C GLN A 95 -2.91 10.33 9.24
N TYR A 96 -2.42 10.88 10.35
CA TYR A 96 -2.91 12.14 10.92
C TYR A 96 -1.71 13.04 11.25
N GLN A 97 -1.90 14.33 11.08
CA GLN A 97 -0.95 15.36 11.49
C GLN A 97 -1.72 16.46 12.24
N ASP A 98 -1.14 16.96 13.33
CA ASP A 98 -1.69 18.03 14.17
C ASP A 98 -1.74 19.40 13.45
#